data_AF-A0A1T4WZ78-F1
#
_entry.id   AF-A0A1T4WZ78-F1
#
_cell.length_a   1.000
_cell.length_b   1.000
_cell.length_c   1.000
_cell.angle_alpha   90.00
_cell.angle_beta   90.00
_cell.angle_gamma   90.00
#
_symmetry.space_group_name_H-M   'P 1'
#
loop_
_entity.id
_entity.type
_entity.pdbx_description
1 polymer ?
#
loop_
_entity_poly.entity_id
_entity_poly.type
_entity_poly.pdbx_seq_one_letter_code
_entity_poly.pdbx_strand_id
1 'polypeptide(L)'
;MKYCDSLMDFAYLGRIESKRLFFKNLAYLKDWRFEGEDPFYSPRNFINFLDSAYYKALHSNSLLISPDRTEAAFKLPMIPTSYGQVWAHFILNTGGGEQEFFLNRLIECDKPYFGHVSRQQRSLMYEYAYFTDRNTWWQDLADKAEPEPWDYVAYPDQKGMLKSYLMYTFERLVHERKIVWSSNAGRISAFNTGLLSRDYQQPIYGVFERTNRQPMFKGWFQDGHPILSPLPYSPLMADYTEDLKEFSMDTSKDFKINAHHIFEDNQHRIIDIFPGGAATIPLNVMIEGTISYLKRRIERNPRFPIPQLYHNKVQYLLPFQMNREMPPQMVLIFDDDGNSYTARTCITLDMAYANARLLMSQQDSWLDPNPLEALEIV
;
A
#
# COMPACT_ATOMS: atom_id res chain seq x y z
N MET A 1 5.64 -17.01 11.73
CA MET A 1 6.07 -16.45 13.03
C MET A 1 7.08 -17.41 13.69
N LYS A 2 8.38 -17.22 13.39
CA LYS A 2 9.53 -17.76 14.14
C LYS A 2 10.75 -16.87 13.88
N TYR A 3 11.12 -16.12 14.93
CA TYR A 3 12.43 -15.55 15.28
C TYR A 3 13.13 -14.53 14.35
N CYS A 4 13.11 -13.27 14.79
CA CYS A 4 14.16 -12.25 14.51
C CYS A 4 14.60 -11.60 15.83
N ASP A 5 15.05 -12.44 16.77
CA ASP A 5 15.63 -12.02 18.05
C ASP A 5 17.07 -12.53 18.15
N SER A 6 17.98 -11.89 17.41
CA SER A 6 19.40 -11.68 17.80
C SER A 6 20.20 -11.19 16.60
N LEU A 7 20.24 -9.88 16.34
CA LEU A 7 21.17 -9.31 15.34
C LEU A 7 21.57 -7.87 15.65
N MET A 8 21.56 -7.46 16.94
CA MET A 8 21.78 -6.06 17.29
C MET A 8 23.22 -5.65 17.66
N ASP A 9 24.23 -6.54 17.62
CA ASP A 9 25.54 -6.19 18.19
C ASP A 9 26.75 -6.18 17.23
N PHE A 10 26.61 -6.41 15.92
CA PHE A 10 27.81 -6.60 15.07
C PHE A 10 27.83 -5.95 13.67
N ALA A 11 26.95 -5.02 13.32
CA ALA A 11 27.04 -4.35 12.02
C ALA A 11 28.21 -3.35 11.99
N TYR A 12 29.24 -3.62 11.18
CA TYR A 12 30.35 -2.70 10.97
C TYR A 12 29.95 -1.67 9.89
N LEU A 13 30.18 -0.38 10.17
CA LEU A 13 29.98 0.71 9.22
C LEU A 13 31.21 0.79 8.30
N GLY A 14 31.12 0.17 7.11
CA GLY A 14 32.17 0.21 6.10
C GLY A 14 31.81 1.10 4.92
N ARG A 15 32.79 1.81 4.36
CA ARG A 15 32.66 2.55 3.10
C ARG A 15 33.00 1.63 1.92
N ILE A 16 32.13 1.56 0.93
CA ILE A 16 32.39 0.94 -0.39
C ILE A 16 32.81 2.06 -1.37
N GLU A 17 33.66 1.77 -2.35
CA GLU A 17 34.15 2.79 -3.31
C GLU A 17 33.35 2.86 -4.62
N SER A 18 32.35 2.00 -4.83
CA SER A 18 31.63 1.90 -6.11
C SER A 18 30.48 2.92 -6.22
N LYS A 19 30.51 3.73 -7.29
CA LYS A 19 29.58 4.86 -7.54
C LYS A 19 28.27 4.48 -8.25
N ARG A 20 28.10 3.24 -8.73
CA ARG A 20 26.91 2.78 -9.47
C ARG A 20 26.45 1.41 -8.98
N LEU A 21 25.13 1.19 -8.92
CA LEU A 21 24.53 -0.09 -8.58
C LEU A 21 24.54 -0.99 -9.82
N PHE A 22 25.06 -2.22 -9.71
CA PHE A 22 24.77 -3.27 -10.69
C PHE A 22 23.87 -4.35 -10.08
N PHE A 23 22.94 -4.81 -10.92
CA PHE A 23 21.93 -5.79 -10.55
C PHE A 23 22.36 -7.17 -11.06
N LYS A 24 22.37 -8.18 -10.17
CA LYS A 24 22.69 -9.56 -10.56
C LYS A 24 21.64 -10.16 -11.51
N ASN A 25 20.39 -9.74 -11.37
CA ASN A 25 19.28 -10.13 -12.25
C ASN A 25 18.21 -9.04 -12.21
N LEU A 26 17.87 -8.43 -13.35
CA LEU A 26 16.82 -7.40 -13.41
C LEU A 26 15.39 -7.99 -13.46
N ALA A 27 15.26 -9.30 -13.73
CA ALA A 27 13.95 -9.93 -13.90
C ALA A 27 13.13 -9.89 -12.61
N TYR A 28 13.74 -10.04 -11.44
CA TYR A 28 13.00 -10.03 -10.17
C TYR A 28 12.46 -8.66 -9.79
N LEU A 29 13.06 -7.57 -10.30
CA LEU A 29 12.59 -6.21 -10.07
C LEU A 29 11.38 -5.85 -10.95
N LYS A 30 11.15 -6.58 -12.04
CA LYS A 30 9.96 -6.38 -12.89
C LYS A 30 8.67 -6.80 -12.20
N ASP A 31 8.76 -7.76 -11.29
CA ASP A 31 7.63 -8.36 -10.57
C ASP A 31 7.54 -7.86 -9.11
N TRP A 32 8.44 -6.97 -8.68
CA TRP A 32 8.46 -6.47 -7.31
C TRP A 32 7.46 -5.32 -7.17
N ARG A 33 6.50 -5.47 -6.25
CA ARG A 33 5.44 -4.49 -5.98
C ARG A 33 5.42 -4.20 -4.49
N PHE A 34 5.32 -2.94 -4.12
CA PHE A 34 5.19 -2.49 -2.73
C PHE A 34 3.95 -1.61 -2.56
N GLU A 35 3.57 -1.37 -1.31
CA GLU A 35 2.40 -0.58 -0.97
C GLU A 35 2.63 0.90 -1.36
N GLY A 36 1.97 1.34 -2.43
CA GLY A 36 2.22 2.65 -3.01
C GLY A 36 3.31 2.70 -4.09
N GLU A 37 3.54 1.59 -4.81
CA GLU A 37 4.27 1.62 -6.07
C GLU A 37 3.63 2.65 -7.01
N ASP A 38 4.33 3.78 -7.16
CA ASP A 38 3.91 4.94 -7.92
C ASP A 38 4.11 4.68 -9.42
N PRO A 39 3.11 4.91 -10.28
CA PRO A 39 3.16 4.62 -11.71
C PRO A 39 4.17 5.42 -12.52
N PHE A 40 4.68 6.53 -11.97
CA PHE A 40 5.77 7.25 -12.61
C PHE A 40 7.11 6.51 -12.45
N TYR A 41 7.16 5.45 -11.62
CA TYR A 41 8.28 4.52 -11.58
C TYR A 41 8.20 3.49 -12.69
N SER A 42 8.61 3.88 -13.91
CA SER A 42 9.06 2.86 -14.86
C SER A 42 10.13 1.98 -14.18
N PRO A 43 10.31 0.69 -14.56
CA PRO A 43 11.39 -0.13 -14.02
C PRO A 43 12.76 0.57 -14.08
N ARG A 44 12.94 1.46 -15.06
CA ARG A 44 14.12 2.32 -15.21
C ARG A 44 14.22 3.41 -14.13
N ASN A 45 13.11 4.05 -13.77
CA ASN A 45 13.06 5.02 -12.67
C ASN A 45 13.24 4.33 -11.31
N PHE A 46 12.75 3.10 -11.16
CA PHE A 46 12.94 2.35 -9.92
C PHE A 46 14.41 1.95 -9.74
N ILE A 47 15.04 1.51 -10.82
CA ILE A 47 16.49 1.33 -10.88
C ILE A 47 17.23 2.62 -10.54
N ASN A 48 16.87 3.77 -11.14
CA ASN A 48 17.51 5.05 -10.84
C ASN A 48 17.33 5.48 -9.36
N PHE A 49 16.17 5.20 -8.78
CA PHE A 49 15.92 5.44 -7.36
C PHE A 49 16.76 4.51 -6.49
N LEU A 50 16.84 3.22 -6.79
CA LEU A 50 17.70 2.27 -6.08
C LEU A 50 19.17 2.70 -6.16
N ASP A 51 19.63 3.16 -7.33
CA ASP A 51 20.97 3.72 -7.52
C ASP A 51 21.20 4.96 -6.65
N SER A 52 20.24 5.89 -6.63
CA SER A 52 20.31 7.11 -5.83
C SER A 52 20.28 6.82 -4.32
N ALA A 53 19.41 5.91 -3.88
CA ALA A 53 19.27 5.49 -2.50
C ALA A 53 20.53 4.77 -2.02
N TYR A 54 21.10 3.89 -2.85
CA TYR A 54 22.40 3.25 -2.59
C TYR A 54 23.52 4.29 -2.47
N TYR A 55 23.60 5.24 -3.41
CA TYR A 55 24.60 6.30 -3.36
C TYR A 55 24.48 7.13 -2.07
N LYS A 56 23.26 7.51 -1.65
CA LYS A 56 23.03 8.20 -0.38
C LYS A 56 23.42 7.34 0.82
N ALA A 57 23.05 6.06 0.84
CA ALA A 57 23.39 5.14 1.93
C ALA A 57 24.91 4.97 2.10
N LEU A 58 25.63 4.94 0.97
CA LEU A 58 27.09 4.84 0.92
C LEU A 58 27.79 6.04 1.56
N HIS A 59 27.26 7.25 1.35
CA HIS A 59 27.88 8.49 1.81
C HIS A 59 27.39 8.92 3.21
N SER A 60 26.31 8.32 3.71
CA SER A 60 25.66 8.67 4.99
C SER A 60 25.93 7.69 6.13
N ASN A 61 26.84 6.72 5.98
CA ASN A 61 27.05 5.65 6.96
C ASN A 61 25.76 4.83 7.25
N SER A 62 24.81 4.79 6.31
CA SER A 62 23.56 4.02 6.46
C SER A 62 23.67 2.62 5.87
N LEU A 63 24.80 2.31 5.23
CA LEU A 63 25.10 0.99 4.70
C LEU A 63 25.71 0.11 5.80
N LEU A 64 24.99 -0.96 6.12
CA LEU A 64 25.40 -1.95 7.09
C LEU A 64 26.10 -3.10 6.36
N ILE A 65 27.30 -3.46 6.80
CA ILE A 65 28.06 -4.57 6.23
C ILE A 65 28.18 -5.66 7.29
N SER A 66 27.91 -6.89 6.88
CA SER A 66 28.09 -8.08 7.71
C SER A 66 29.55 -8.22 8.17
N PRO A 67 29.82 -8.80 9.35
CA PRO A 67 31.18 -8.95 9.88
C PRO A 67 32.15 -9.71 8.96
N ASP A 68 31.64 -10.71 8.24
CA ASP A 68 32.41 -11.51 7.29
C ASP A 68 32.53 -10.85 5.90
N ARG A 69 31.94 -9.66 5.74
CA ARG A 69 31.86 -8.86 4.50
C ARG A 69 31.27 -9.64 3.32
N THR A 70 30.45 -10.65 3.58
CA THR A 70 29.79 -11.42 2.51
C THR A 70 28.45 -10.82 2.10
N GLU A 71 27.83 -10.05 2.99
CA GLU A 71 26.54 -9.39 2.79
C GLU A 71 26.57 -7.91 3.20
N ALA A 72 25.74 -7.10 2.54
CA ALA A 72 25.51 -5.70 2.92
C ALA A 72 24.01 -5.38 2.81
N ALA A 73 23.53 -4.43 3.62
CA ALA A 73 22.14 -4.01 3.58
C ALA A 73 22.01 -2.53 3.92
N PHE A 74 21.04 -1.85 3.32
CA PHE A 74 20.62 -0.54 3.76
C PHE A 74 19.11 -0.41 3.67
N LYS A 75 18.56 0.46 4.52
CA LYS A 75 17.14 0.76 4.53
C LYS A 75 16.79 1.63 3.33
N LEU A 76 15.84 1.20 2.51
CA LEU A 76 15.29 2.02 1.43
C LEU A 76 14.38 3.11 2.03
N PRO A 77 14.65 4.38 1.74
CA PRO A 77 13.76 5.46 2.15
C PRO A 77 12.48 5.42 1.31
N MET A 78 11.34 5.82 1.88
CA MET A 78 10.12 6.14 1.14
C MET A 78 9.45 5.01 0.34
N ILE A 79 9.63 3.76 0.76
CA ILE A 79 8.80 2.64 0.30
C ILE A 79 7.88 2.26 1.45
N PRO A 80 6.60 2.69 1.44
CA PRO A 80 5.62 2.23 2.41
C PRO A 80 5.37 0.73 2.18
N THR A 81 5.34 -0.05 3.26
CA THR A 81 4.76 -1.40 3.21
C THR A 81 3.95 -1.63 4.47
N SER A 82 3.00 -2.55 4.40
CA SER A 82 2.08 -2.89 5.49
C SER A 82 2.77 -3.60 6.65
N TYR A 83 4.00 -4.06 6.43
CA TYR A 83 4.78 -4.94 7.31
C TYR A 83 6.09 -4.31 7.82
N GLY A 84 6.32 -3.01 7.56
CA GLY A 84 7.45 -2.28 8.12
C GLY A 84 8.35 -1.61 7.09
N GLN A 85 9.67 -1.79 7.23
CA GLN A 85 10.68 -1.09 6.44
C GLN A 85 11.20 -1.96 5.29
N VAL A 86 11.48 -1.37 4.13
CA VAL A 86 12.15 -2.11 3.06
C VAL A 86 13.67 -1.97 3.19
N TRP A 87 14.35 -3.10 3.10
CA TRP A 87 15.80 -3.20 3.08
C TRP A 87 16.27 -3.69 1.71
N ALA A 88 17.22 -2.96 1.12
CA ALA A 88 17.96 -3.44 -0.03
C ALA A 88 19.09 -4.34 0.45
N HIS A 89 19.03 -5.63 0.11
CA HIS A 89 20.00 -6.64 0.51
C HIS A 89 20.96 -6.98 -0.62
N PHE A 90 22.25 -7.05 -0.28
CA PHE A 90 23.37 -7.21 -1.19
C PHE A 90 24.24 -8.39 -0.79
N ILE A 91 24.85 -9.05 -1.79
CA ILE A 91 25.79 -10.15 -1.60
C ILE A 91 27.10 -9.87 -2.31
N LEU A 92 28.20 -10.39 -1.76
CA LEU A 92 29.55 -10.21 -2.29
C LEU A 92 29.63 -10.68 -3.76
N ASN A 93 30.24 -9.85 -4.58
CA ASN A 93 30.57 -10.17 -5.96
C ASN A 93 31.85 -11.02 -6.00
N THR A 94 31.69 -12.33 -6.18
CA THR A 94 32.83 -13.27 -6.32
C THR A 94 33.35 -13.38 -7.76
N GLY A 95 32.78 -12.65 -8.71
CA GLY A 95 33.04 -12.77 -10.15
C GLY A 95 34.16 -11.89 -10.69
N GLY A 96 34.77 -11.03 -9.85
CA GLY A 96 35.77 -10.04 -10.28
C GLY A 96 35.16 -8.85 -11.02
N GLY A 97 35.28 -7.66 -10.46
CA GLY A 97 34.76 -6.40 -11.02
C GLY A 97 34.89 -5.24 -10.04
N GLU A 98 34.64 -4.01 -10.49
CA GLU A 98 34.77 -2.79 -9.66
C GLU A 98 33.73 -2.68 -8.52
N GLN A 99 32.65 -3.48 -8.56
CA GLN A 99 31.63 -3.49 -7.53
C GLN A 99 31.82 -4.67 -6.57
N GLU A 100 32.02 -4.38 -5.27
CA GLU A 100 32.23 -5.38 -4.22
C GLU A 100 30.95 -6.19 -3.91
N PHE A 101 29.75 -5.60 -4.04
CA PHE A 101 28.48 -6.29 -3.75
C PHE A 101 27.43 -6.07 -4.84
N PHE A 102 26.59 -7.08 -5.13
CA PHE A 102 25.43 -6.95 -6.02
C PHE A 102 24.12 -6.87 -5.25
N LEU A 103 23.15 -6.09 -5.76
CA LEU A 103 21.79 -6.15 -5.22
C LEU A 103 21.22 -7.55 -5.45
N ASN A 104 20.96 -8.27 -4.36
CA ASN A 104 20.39 -9.60 -4.35
C ASN A 104 18.86 -9.54 -4.40
N ARG A 105 18.27 -8.70 -3.53
CA ARG A 105 16.81 -8.56 -3.39
C ARG A 105 16.43 -7.39 -2.49
N LEU A 106 15.14 -7.09 -2.49
CA LEU A 106 14.51 -6.20 -1.51
C LEU A 106 13.74 -7.05 -0.49
N ILE A 107 13.80 -6.66 0.78
CA ILE A 107 13.26 -7.41 1.92
C ILE A 107 12.43 -6.48 2.79
N GLU A 108 11.20 -6.85 3.08
CA GLU A 108 10.35 -6.12 4.04
C GLU A 108 10.62 -6.67 5.45
N CYS A 109 11.14 -5.83 6.35
CA CYS A 109 11.39 -6.19 7.75
C CYS A 109 11.69 -4.96 8.62
N ASP A 110 11.39 -5.05 9.92
CA ASP A 110 11.59 -3.95 10.88
C ASP A 110 13.06 -3.72 11.30
N LYS A 111 13.95 -4.67 10.99
CA LYS A 111 15.36 -4.67 11.43
C LYS A 111 16.28 -5.00 10.24
N PRO A 112 17.57 -4.59 10.27
CA PRO A 112 18.54 -5.00 9.26
C PRO A 112 18.58 -6.52 9.14
N TYR A 113 18.46 -7.03 7.91
CA TYR A 113 18.44 -8.46 7.65
C TYR A 113 19.68 -8.89 6.85
N PHE A 114 20.38 -9.88 7.40
CA PHE A 114 21.50 -10.60 6.78
C PHE A 114 21.15 -12.10 6.81
N GLY A 115 21.05 -12.75 5.65
CA GLY A 115 20.68 -14.16 5.55
C GLY A 115 19.99 -14.61 4.24
N HIS A 116 19.88 -15.92 4.06
CA HIS A 116 19.14 -16.54 2.96
C HIS A 116 17.64 -16.64 3.27
N VAL A 117 16.85 -15.67 2.80
CA VAL A 117 15.40 -15.87 2.69
C VAL A 117 15.13 -16.77 1.48
N SER A 118 14.72 -18.02 1.68
CA SER A 118 14.06 -18.75 0.60
C SER A 118 12.61 -18.24 0.52
N ARG A 119 12.26 -17.60 -0.61
CA ARG A 119 10.96 -17.05 -1.02
C ARG A 119 10.73 -15.56 -0.70
N GLN A 120 10.49 -14.77 -1.75
CA GLN A 120 9.71 -13.53 -1.69
C GLN A 120 8.47 -13.81 -0.83
N GLN A 121 8.22 -12.97 0.16
CA GLN A 121 7.02 -13.07 0.99
C GLN A 121 5.81 -12.94 0.05
N ARG A 122 5.11 -14.06 -0.16
CA ARG A 122 3.90 -14.05 -0.97
C ARG A 122 2.81 -13.46 -0.07
N SER A 123 1.85 -12.73 -0.64
CA SER A 123 0.69 -12.33 0.14
C SER A 123 0.08 -13.55 0.82
N LEU A 124 -0.40 -13.39 2.05
CA LEU A 124 -0.89 -14.50 2.87
C LEU A 124 -1.97 -15.33 2.15
N MET A 125 -2.76 -14.70 1.28
CA MET A 125 -3.74 -15.38 0.45
C MET A 125 -3.13 -16.40 -0.53
N TYR A 126 -2.00 -16.07 -1.17
CA TYR A 126 -1.29 -17.00 -2.06
C TYR A 126 -0.44 -18.04 -1.31
N GLU A 127 -0.10 -17.77 -0.06
CA GLU A 127 0.46 -18.79 0.83
C GLU A 127 -0.61 -19.76 1.31
N TYR A 128 -1.81 -19.24 1.58
CA TYR A 128 -2.96 -20.01 2.04
C TYR A 128 -3.53 -20.93 0.96
N ALA A 129 -3.66 -20.47 -0.29
CA ALA A 129 -4.30 -21.23 -1.36
C ALA A 129 -3.63 -21.12 -2.73
N TYR A 130 -3.84 -22.15 -3.55
CA TYR A 130 -3.47 -22.15 -4.97
C TYR A 130 -4.55 -21.48 -5.82
N PHE A 131 -4.12 -20.67 -6.77
CA PHE A 131 -4.97 -20.00 -7.76
C PHE A 131 -4.52 -20.47 -9.15
N THR A 132 -5.42 -21.13 -9.89
CA THR A 132 -5.14 -21.73 -11.19
C THR A 132 -4.93 -20.68 -12.29
N ASP A 133 -5.80 -19.67 -12.36
CA ASP A 133 -5.73 -18.57 -13.32
C ASP A 133 -6.05 -17.24 -12.63
N ARG A 134 -5.00 -16.50 -12.23
CA ARG A 134 -5.14 -15.35 -11.34
C ARG A 134 -5.84 -14.15 -11.99
N ASN A 135 -5.73 -13.97 -13.30
CA ASN A 135 -6.21 -12.74 -13.95
C ASN A 135 -7.73 -12.78 -14.18
N THR A 136 -8.30 -13.97 -14.38
CA THR A 136 -9.75 -14.13 -14.59
C THR A 136 -10.54 -13.99 -13.28
N TRP A 137 -9.97 -14.35 -12.13
CA TRP A 137 -10.66 -14.24 -10.85
C TRP A 137 -10.98 -12.80 -10.43
N TRP A 138 -10.08 -11.86 -10.68
CA TRP A 138 -10.33 -10.46 -10.30
C TRP A 138 -11.40 -9.82 -11.16
N GLN A 139 -11.40 -10.15 -12.46
CA GLN A 139 -12.46 -9.72 -13.36
C GLN A 139 -13.81 -10.35 -12.99
N ASP A 140 -13.86 -11.66 -12.72
CA ASP A 140 -15.09 -12.35 -12.30
C ASP A 140 -15.67 -11.75 -11.01
N LEU A 141 -14.84 -11.37 -10.03
CA LEU A 141 -15.32 -10.69 -8.83
C LEU A 141 -15.83 -9.28 -9.14
N ALA A 142 -15.08 -8.51 -9.93
CA ALA A 142 -15.50 -7.16 -10.32
C ALA A 142 -16.84 -7.16 -11.07
N ASP A 143 -17.12 -8.19 -11.87
CA ASP A 143 -18.38 -8.33 -12.60
C ASP A 143 -19.56 -8.75 -11.70
N LYS A 144 -19.30 -9.49 -10.62
CA LYS A 144 -20.32 -9.90 -9.63
C LYS A 144 -20.62 -8.81 -8.60
N ALA A 145 -19.62 -8.01 -8.24
CA ALA A 145 -19.72 -6.98 -7.21
C ALA A 145 -20.42 -5.72 -7.73
N GLU A 146 -20.84 -4.86 -6.81
CA GLU A 146 -21.26 -3.50 -7.15
C GLU A 146 -20.17 -2.78 -7.97
N PRO A 147 -20.57 -1.98 -8.98
CA PRO A 147 -19.63 -1.35 -9.88
C PRO A 147 -18.80 -0.28 -9.15
N GLU A 148 -17.49 -0.51 -9.09
CA GLU A 148 -16.52 0.43 -8.52
C GLU A 148 -15.27 0.51 -9.42
N PRO A 149 -14.52 1.64 -9.37
CA PRO A 149 -13.27 1.81 -10.11
C PRO A 149 -12.14 0.97 -9.48
N TRP A 150 -12.17 -0.32 -9.79
CA TRP A 150 -11.26 -1.34 -9.23
C TRP A 150 -9.85 -1.35 -9.83
N ASP A 151 -9.50 -0.38 -10.68
CA ASP A 151 -8.20 -0.29 -11.35
C ASP A 151 -7.67 1.13 -11.34
N TYR A 152 -6.35 1.28 -11.37
CA TYR A 152 -5.69 2.58 -11.30
C TYR A 152 -5.94 3.40 -12.57
N VAL A 153 -6.27 4.69 -12.42
CA VAL A 153 -6.56 5.57 -13.55
C VAL A 153 -5.28 5.88 -14.32
N ALA A 154 -4.19 6.20 -13.61
CA ALA A 154 -2.94 6.56 -14.26
C ALA A 154 -2.19 5.33 -14.84
N TYR A 155 -2.52 4.11 -14.39
CA TYR A 155 -1.78 2.88 -14.72
C TYR A 155 -2.61 1.61 -14.55
N PRO A 156 -3.55 1.33 -15.47
CA PRO A 156 -4.39 0.14 -15.38
C PRO A 156 -3.56 -1.15 -15.24
N ASP A 157 -3.83 -1.94 -14.20
CA ASP A 157 -3.16 -3.20 -13.87
C ASP A 157 -4.18 -4.33 -13.65
N GLN A 158 -5.11 -4.49 -14.59
CA GLN A 158 -6.07 -5.60 -14.63
C GLN A 158 -6.77 -5.81 -13.26
N LYS A 159 -7.37 -4.74 -12.75
CA LYS A 159 -7.98 -4.67 -11.40
C LYS A 159 -6.97 -4.66 -10.25
N GLY A 160 -5.88 -3.90 -10.41
CA GLY A 160 -4.79 -3.83 -9.42
C GLY A 160 -5.23 -3.35 -8.03
N MET A 161 -6.20 -2.42 -7.96
CA MET A 161 -6.76 -1.96 -6.68
C MET A 161 -7.60 -3.03 -6.00
N LEU A 162 -8.49 -3.71 -6.73
CA LEU A 162 -9.31 -4.80 -6.17
C LEU A 162 -8.47 -5.95 -5.62
N LYS A 163 -7.42 -6.31 -6.38
CA LYS A 163 -6.46 -7.32 -5.95
C LYS A 163 -5.81 -6.91 -4.62
N SER A 164 -5.32 -5.67 -4.52
CA SER A 164 -4.67 -5.18 -3.29
C SER A 164 -5.64 -5.14 -2.12
N TYR A 165 -6.85 -4.62 -2.33
CA TYR A 165 -7.94 -4.62 -1.35
C TYR A 165 -8.19 -6.00 -0.77
N LEU A 166 -8.40 -7.02 -1.62
CA LEU A 166 -8.68 -8.38 -1.14
C LEU A 166 -7.52 -9.04 -0.43
N MET A 167 -6.28 -8.73 -0.81
CA MET A 167 -5.11 -9.26 -0.10
C MET A 167 -5.07 -8.74 1.34
N TYR A 168 -5.31 -7.44 1.56
CA TYR A 168 -5.38 -6.86 2.89
C TYR A 168 -6.60 -7.33 3.68
N THR A 169 -7.77 -7.40 3.05
CA THR A 169 -8.98 -7.94 3.68
C THR A 169 -8.78 -9.37 4.13
N PHE A 170 -8.19 -10.22 3.27
CA PHE A 170 -7.92 -11.61 3.61
C PHE A 170 -6.94 -11.74 4.78
N GLU A 171 -5.85 -10.97 4.77
CA GLU A 171 -4.91 -10.95 5.88
C GLU A 171 -5.57 -10.53 7.19
N ARG A 172 -6.35 -9.45 7.17
CA ARG A 172 -7.08 -8.96 8.35
C ARG A 172 -8.00 -10.03 8.92
N LEU A 173 -8.73 -10.73 8.06
CA LEU A 173 -9.62 -11.84 8.45
C LEU A 173 -8.86 -13.03 9.04
N VAL A 174 -7.66 -13.33 8.54
CA VAL A 174 -6.79 -14.37 9.14
C VAL A 174 -6.34 -13.94 10.53
N HIS A 175 -5.92 -12.69 10.71
CA HIS A 175 -5.54 -12.15 12.02
C HIS A 175 -6.71 -12.19 13.02
N GLU A 176 -7.92 -11.84 12.57
CA GLU A 176 -9.16 -11.88 13.35
C GLU A 176 -9.73 -13.30 13.53
N ARG A 177 -9.12 -14.33 12.91
CA ARG A 177 -9.59 -15.72 12.92
C ARG A 177 -11.00 -15.89 12.36
N LYS A 178 -11.35 -15.11 11.35
CA LYS A 178 -12.68 -15.09 10.69
C LYS A 178 -12.78 -15.96 9.42
N ILE A 179 -11.76 -16.77 9.14
CA ILE A 179 -11.84 -17.80 8.09
C ILE A 179 -12.70 -18.97 8.60
N VAL A 180 -13.85 -19.19 7.98
CA VAL A 180 -14.81 -20.21 8.43
C VAL A 180 -14.55 -21.52 7.71
N TRP A 181 -14.53 -22.62 8.45
CA TRP A 181 -14.36 -23.97 7.93
C TRP A 181 -15.66 -24.75 8.02
N SER A 182 -15.92 -25.58 7.00
CA SER A 182 -17.04 -26.53 7.02
C SER A 182 -16.94 -27.55 8.16
N SER A 183 -18.10 -27.91 8.73
CA SER A 183 -18.21 -28.86 9.85
C SER A 183 -17.81 -30.29 9.48
N ASN A 184 -18.01 -30.68 8.21
CA ASN A 184 -17.65 -31.99 7.69
C ASN A 184 -16.15 -32.05 7.30
N ALA A 185 -15.31 -32.36 8.29
CA ALA A 185 -13.85 -32.56 8.15
C ALA A 185 -13.06 -31.41 7.49
N GLY A 186 -13.63 -30.19 7.42
CA GLY A 186 -12.96 -29.03 6.83
C GLY A 186 -12.70 -29.17 5.33
N ARG A 187 -13.64 -29.73 4.57
CA ARG A 187 -13.52 -29.88 3.10
C ARG A 187 -13.47 -28.55 2.37
N ILE A 188 -14.21 -27.55 2.85
CA ILE A 188 -14.15 -26.18 2.34
C ILE A 188 -13.86 -25.19 3.47
N SER A 189 -13.28 -24.05 3.09
CA SER A 189 -13.15 -22.85 3.91
C SER A 189 -13.60 -21.62 3.13
N ALA A 190 -14.11 -20.60 3.80
CA ALA A 190 -14.58 -19.37 3.16
C ALA A 190 -14.27 -18.13 4.00
N PHE A 191 -14.22 -16.98 3.32
CA PHE A 191 -14.05 -15.67 3.93
C PHE A 191 -14.94 -14.65 3.25
N ASN A 192 -15.31 -13.58 3.97
CA ASN A 192 -16.12 -12.49 3.44
C ASN A 192 -15.23 -11.49 2.69
N THR A 193 -15.59 -11.14 1.45
CA THR A 193 -14.79 -10.18 0.68
C THR A 193 -14.99 -8.72 1.12
N GLY A 194 -16.06 -8.44 1.88
CA GLY A 194 -16.51 -7.08 2.18
C GLY A 194 -17.24 -6.40 1.03
N LEU A 195 -17.50 -7.13 -0.07
CA LEU A 195 -18.21 -6.62 -1.25
C LEU A 195 -19.63 -7.18 -1.32
N LEU A 196 -20.54 -6.34 -1.80
CA LEU A 196 -21.92 -6.71 -2.11
C LEU A 196 -22.07 -7.05 -3.59
N SER A 197 -22.98 -7.98 -3.88
CA SER A 197 -23.32 -8.36 -5.24
C SER A 197 -24.15 -7.30 -5.93
N ARG A 198 -23.88 -7.05 -7.22
CA ARG A 198 -24.62 -6.09 -8.04
C ARG A 198 -26.13 -6.34 -8.09
N ASP A 199 -26.54 -7.60 -8.27
CA ASP A 199 -27.93 -7.93 -8.60
C ASP A 199 -28.85 -7.98 -7.37
N TYR A 200 -28.33 -8.47 -6.23
CA TYR A 200 -29.15 -8.82 -5.06
C TYR A 200 -28.65 -8.21 -3.75
N GLN A 201 -27.61 -7.37 -3.79
CA GLN A 201 -27.02 -6.74 -2.59
C GLN A 201 -26.66 -7.77 -1.50
N GLN A 202 -26.26 -8.97 -1.90
CA GLN A 202 -25.84 -10.04 -1.01
C GLN A 202 -24.33 -10.02 -0.83
N PRO A 203 -23.81 -10.39 0.36
CA PRO A 203 -22.37 -10.54 0.57
C PRO A 203 -21.76 -11.54 -0.43
N ILE A 204 -20.55 -11.23 -0.89
CA ILE A 204 -19.76 -12.14 -1.71
C ILE A 204 -18.67 -12.78 -0.82
N TYR A 205 -18.51 -14.09 -0.97
CA TYR A 205 -17.53 -14.89 -0.24
C TYR A 205 -16.49 -15.48 -1.20
N GLY A 206 -15.24 -15.47 -0.78
CA GLY A 206 -14.19 -16.26 -1.42
C GLY A 206 -14.16 -17.67 -0.81
N VAL A 207 -14.26 -18.70 -1.66
CA VAL A 207 -14.30 -20.10 -1.20
C VAL A 207 -13.06 -20.86 -1.64
N PHE A 208 -12.53 -21.67 -0.72
CA PHE A 208 -11.43 -22.59 -0.98
C PHE A 208 -11.87 -24.03 -0.70
N GLU A 209 -11.40 -24.96 -1.53
CA GLU A 209 -11.55 -26.40 -1.33
C GLU A 209 -10.24 -26.99 -0.84
N ARG A 210 -10.29 -27.78 0.23
CA ARG A 210 -9.13 -28.47 0.78
C ARG A 210 -8.61 -29.50 -0.24
N THR A 211 -7.30 -29.50 -0.44
CA THR A 211 -6.61 -30.55 -1.22
C THR A 211 -5.51 -31.18 -0.37
N ASN A 212 -4.84 -32.21 -0.89
CA ASN A 212 -3.75 -32.91 -0.21
C ASN A 212 -2.47 -32.04 -0.03
N ARG A 213 -2.34 -30.92 -0.75
CA ARG A 213 -1.16 -30.04 -0.67
C ARG A 213 -1.50 -28.72 0.01
N GLN A 214 -2.22 -27.87 -0.70
CA GLN A 214 -2.69 -26.58 -0.23
C GLN A 214 -4.15 -26.39 -0.67
N PRO A 215 -4.98 -25.67 0.10
CA PRO A 215 -6.30 -25.28 -0.36
C PRO A 215 -6.28 -24.72 -1.78
N MET A 216 -7.30 -25.02 -2.57
CA MET A 216 -7.49 -24.55 -3.93
C MET A 216 -8.57 -23.48 -3.92
N PHE A 217 -8.31 -22.32 -4.50
CA PHE A 217 -9.36 -21.31 -4.68
C PHE A 217 -10.41 -21.80 -5.68
N LYS A 218 -11.69 -21.74 -5.30
CA LYS A 218 -12.82 -22.24 -6.10
C LYS A 218 -13.58 -21.15 -6.83
N GLY A 219 -13.54 -19.91 -6.32
CA GLY A 219 -14.25 -18.79 -6.90
C GLY A 219 -14.97 -17.94 -5.86
N TRP A 220 -15.72 -16.97 -6.38
CA TRP A 220 -16.50 -16.00 -5.62
C TRP A 220 -17.98 -16.40 -5.66
N PHE A 221 -18.59 -16.51 -4.48
CA PHE A 221 -19.96 -17.00 -4.35
C PHE A 221 -20.77 -16.06 -3.46
N GLN A 222 -21.96 -15.71 -3.93
CA GLN A 222 -22.91 -14.91 -3.16
C GLN A 222 -23.49 -15.72 -2.02
N ASP A 223 -24.00 -15.02 -1.00
CA ASP A 223 -24.73 -15.66 0.09
C ASP A 223 -25.90 -16.51 -0.42
N GLY A 224 -26.15 -17.63 0.25
CA GLY A 224 -27.14 -18.63 -0.16
C GLY A 224 -26.72 -19.57 -1.30
N HIS A 225 -25.55 -19.39 -1.93
CA HIS A 225 -25.07 -20.34 -2.94
C HIS A 225 -24.87 -21.76 -2.35
N PRO A 226 -25.30 -22.86 -3.01
CA PRO A 226 -25.26 -24.21 -2.44
C PRO A 226 -23.87 -24.67 -1.95
N ILE A 227 -22.79 -24.16 -2.54
CA ILE A 227 -21.40 -24.44 -2.11
C ILE A 227 -21.12 -24.00 -0.66
N LEU A 228 -21.87 -23.02 -0.14
CA LEU A 228 -21.71 -22.48 1.21
C LEU A 228 -22.50 -23.26 2.26
N SER A 229 -23.49 -24.07 1.85
CA SER A 229 -24.34 -24.87 2.76
C SER A 229 -23.59 -25.74 3.79
N PRO A 230 -22.38 -26.28 3.50
CA PRO A 230 -21.60 -27.03 4.47
C PRO A 230 -20.93 -26.17 5.57
N LEU A 231 -20.95 -24.84 5.44
CA LEU A 231 -20.42 -23.94 6.46
C LEU A 231 -21.38 -23.89 7.66
N PRO A 232 -20.87 -23.90 8.89
CA PRO A 232 -21.70 -23.82 10.09
C PRO A 232 -22.41 -22.46 10.26
N TYR A 233 -21.84 -21.41 9.69
CA TYR A 233 -22.37 -20.04 9.68
C TYR A 233 -21.70 -19.22 8.56
N SER A 234 -22.30 -18.11 8.17
CA SER A 234 -21.75 -17.21 7.14
C SER A 234 -20.49 -16.48 7.63
N PRO A 235 -19.42 -16.36 6.82
CA PRO A 235 -18.23 -15.62 7.20
C PRO A 235 -18.50 -14.14 7.54
N LEU A 236 -17.93 -13.67 8.65
CA LEU A 236 -18.03 -12.28 9.07
C LEU A 236 -17.08 -11.38 8.27
N MET A 237 -17.44 -10.09 8.13
CA MET A 237 -16.59 -9.07 7.52
C MET A 237 -15.39 -8.72 8.41
N ALA A 238 -14.34 -8.16 7.82
CA ALA A 238 -13.17 -7.65 8.54
C ALA A 238 -13.52 -6.40 9.36
N ASP A 239 -12.95 -6.25 10.55
CA ASP A 239 -13.13 -5.07 11.41
C ASP A 239 -11.85 -4.23 11.46
N TYR A 240 -11.86 -3.03 10.90
CA TYR A 240 -10.64 -2.20 10.81
C TYR A 240 -10.46 -1.19 11.94
N THR A 241 -11.48 -0.95 12.77
CA THR A 241 -11.41 -0.06 13.94
C THR A 241 -12.28 -0.61 15.07
N GLU A 242 -11.92 -0.28 16.30
CA GLU A 242 -12.71 -0.53 17.50
C GLU A 242 -13.65 0.65 17.84
N ASP A 243 -13.31 1.86 17.37
CA ASP A 243 -14.09 3.09 17.59
C ASP A 243 -14.28 3.87 16.29
N LEU A 244 -15.51 3.83 15.75
CA LEU A 244 -15.88 4.57 14.53
C LEU A 244 -15.66 6.08 14.64
N LYS A 245 -15.53 6.66 15.85
CA LYS A 245 -15.19 8.07 16.02
C LYS A 245 -13.82 8.41 15.46
N GLU A 246 -12.89 7.45 15.40
CA GLU A 246 -11.57 7.63 14.79
C GLU A 246 -11.67 8.02 13.31
N PHE A 247 -12.76 7.68 12.63
CA PHE A 247 -12.96 8.03 11.22
C PHE A 247 -13.34 9.50 10.99
N SER A 248 -13.54 10.28 12.05
CA SER A 248 -13.83 11.71 11.98
C SER A 248 -12.72 12.53 12.63
N MET A 249 -12.31 13.63 11.99
CA MET A 249 -11.34 14.55 12.57
C MET A 249 -11.99 15.44 13.64
N ASP A 250 -11.33 15.59 14.78
CA ASP A 250 -11.68 16.55 15.83
C ASP A 250 -11.24 17.97 15.42
N THR A 251 -12.20 18.80 15.02
CA THR A 251 -11.92 20.16 14.55
C THR A 251 -11.41 21.12 15.63
N SER A 252 -11.44 20.71 16.91
CA SER A 252 -10.83 21.48 18.00
C SER A 252 -9.30 21.37 18.03
N LYS A 253 -8.73 20.32 17.43
CA LYS A 253 -7.28 20.12 17.33
C LYS A 253 -6.63 21.07 16.35
N ASP A 254 -5.35 21.35 16.57
CA ASP A 254 -4.57 22.19 15.68
C ASP A 254 -4.14 21.44 14.41
N PHE A 255 -3.90 22.17 13.32
CA PHE A 255 -3.47 21.59 12.04
C PHE A 255 -2.07 22.09 11.73
N LYS A 256 -1.11 21.16 11.67
CA LYS A 256 0.29 21.43 11.40
C LYS A 256 0.68 20.80 10.08
N ILE A 257 1.56 21.48 9.35
CA ILE A 257 2.18 20.91 8.16
C ILE A 257 3.67 21.02 8.31
N ASN A 258 4.35 19.88 8.18
CA ASN A 258 5.79 19.86 8.05
C ASN A 258 6.16 20.06 6.58
N ALA A 259 6.04 21.30 6.11
CA ALA A 259 6.13 21.61 4.69
C ALA A 259 7.48 21.15 4.13
N HIS A 260 8.58 21.41 4.85
CA HIS A 260 9.94 21.02 4.46
C HIS A 260 10.07 19.53 4.11
N HIS A 261 9.53 18.65 4.96
CA HIS A 261 9.52 17.20 4.68
C HIS A 261 8.64 16.85 3.48
N ILE A 262 7.44 17.42 3.38
CA ILE A 262 6.57 17.20 2.20
C ILE A 262 7.31 17.59 0.91
N PHE A 263 8.06 18.69 0.93
CA PHE A 263 8.85 19.16 -0.21
C PHE A 263 10.02 18.26 -0.55
N GLU A 264 10.93 18.03 0.40
CA GLU A 264 12.15 17.26 0.13
C GLU A 264 11.83 15.82 -0.29
N ASP A 265 10.81 15.24 0.35
CA ASP A 265 10.41 13.85 0.11
C ASP A 265 9.58 13.68 -1.17
N ASN A 266 8.89 14.73 -1.66
CA ASN A 266 8.00 14.64 -2.82
C ASN A 266 8.35 15.60 -3.96
N GLN A 267 9.55 16.18 -3.95
CA GLN A 267 10.01 17.17 -4.94
C GLN A 267 9.81 16.67 -6.38
N HIS A 268 10.11 15.40 -6.66
CA HIS A 268 9.95 14.82 -7.99
C HIS A 268 8.49 14.77 -8.44
N ARG A 269 7.56 14.33 -7.56
CA ARG A 269 6.11 14.29 -7.83
C ARG A 269 5.55 15.69 -8.07
N ILE A 270 5.98 16.65 -7.26
CA ILE A 270 5.58 18.05 -7.41
C ILE A 270 6.07 18.58 -8.76
N ILE A 271 7.32 18.31 -9.15
CA ILE A 271 7.87 18.77 -10.43
C ILE A 271 7.13 18.13 -11.63
N ASP A 272 6.83 16.84 -11.58
CA ASP A 272 6.16 16.11 -12.67
C ASP A 272 4.71 16.56 -12.88
N ILE A 273 4.02 16.88 -11.78
CA ILE A 273 2.65 17.41 -11.82
C ILE A 273 2.63 18.88 -12.28
N PHE A 274 3.71 19.63 -12.05
CA PHE A 274 3.81 21.06 -12.36
C PHE A 274 4.99 21.39 -13.31
N PRO A 275 4.96 20.89 -14.58
CA PRO A 275 6.00 21.18 -15.55
C PRO A 275 5.98 22.67 -15.93
N GLY A 276 7.10 23.36 -15.69
CA GLY A 276 7.23 24.82 -15.89
C GLY A 276 7.59 25.59 -14.61
N GLY A 277 7.66 24.89 -13.47
CA GLY A 277 7.93 25.49 -12.18
C GLY A 277 6.69 26.21 -11.65
N ALA A 278 6.54 26.23 -10.33
CA ALA A 278 5.58 27.11 -9.66
C ALA A 278 5.95 28.58 -9.95
N ALA A 279 5.61 29.07 -11.13
CA ALA A 279 5.90 30.41 -11.56
C ALA A 279 4.87 31.33 -10.87
N THR A 280 5.26 31.85 -9.70
CA THR A 280 4.97 33.18 -9.12
C THR A 280 4.68 33.11 -7.61
N ILE A 281 4.09 32.02 -7.09
CA ILE A 281 3.75 31.88 -5.65
C ILE A 281 4.62 30.81 -4.99
N PRO A 282 5.34 31.13 -3.90
CA PRO A 282 6.07 30.13 -3.11
C PRO A 282 5.12 29.02 -2.61
N LEU A 283 5.47 27.76 -2.85
CA LEU A 283 4.60 26.62 -2.54
C LEU A 283 4.29 26.49 -1.04
N ASN A 284 5.13 27.04 -0.14
CA ASN A 284 4.81 27.14 1.28
C ASN A 284 3.58 28.03 1.54
N VAL A 285 3.45 29.16 0.82
CA VAL A 285 2.29 30.05 0.90
C VAL A 285 1.03 29.34 0.39
N MET A 286 1.16 28.53 -0.67
CA MET A 286 0.04 27.75 -1.19
C MET A 286 -0.41 26.66 -0.20
N ILE A 287 0.54 25.98 0.46
CA ILE A 287 0.26 24.99 1.49
C ILE A 287 -0.47 25.63 2.67
N GLU A 288 0.00 26.75 3.20
CA GLU A 288 -0.66 27.47 4.31
C GLU A 288 -2.07 27.94 3.96
N GLY A 289 -2.25 28.49 2.76
CA GLY A 289 -3.56 28.85 2.22
C GLY A 289 -4.50 27.65 2.10
N THR A 290 -3.96 26.50 1.68
CA THR A 290 -4.69 25.23 1.58
C THR A 290 -5.13 24.74 2.96
N ILE A 291 -4.27 24.74 3.98
CA ILE A 291 -4.65 24.37 5.36
C ILE A 291 -5.81 25.21 5.85
N SER A 292 -5.68 26.53 5.73
CA SER A 292 -6.70 27.47 6.19
C SER A 292 -8.05 27.22 5.53
N TYR A 293 -8.03 26.83 4.25
CA TYR A 293 -9.22 26.42 3.52
C TYR A 293 -9.77 25.06 3.97
N LEU A 294 -8.91 24.05 4.10
CA LEU A 294 -9.29 22.71 4.54
C LEU A 294 -9.96 22.77 5.91
N LYS A 295 -9.37 23.49 6.87
CA LYS A 295 -9.95 23.67 8.22
C LYS A 295 -11.39 24.19 8.16
N ARG A 296 -11.63 25.27 7.41
CA ARG A 296 -12.98 25.82 7.21
C ARG A 296 -13.94 24.82 6.56
N ARG A 297 -13.45 23.96 5.67
CA ARG A 297 -14.28 22.97 4.97
C ARG A 297 -14.65 21.80 5.90
N ILE A 298 -13.71 21.32 6.70
CA ILE A 298 -13.92 20.23 7.67
C ILE A 298 -14.90 20.66 8.75
N GLU A 299 -14.81 21.89 9.26
CA GLU A 299 -15.76 22.47 10.22
C GLU A 299 -17.22 22.43 9.74
N ARG A 300 -17.45 22.47 8.43
CA ARG A 300 -18.80 22.47 7.83
C ARG A 300 -19.22 21.08 7.35
N ASN A 301 -18.27 20.24 6.99
CA ASN A 301 -18.50 18.88 6.52
C ASN A 301 -17.50 17.92 7.19
N PRO A 302 -17.89 17.31 8.32
CA PRO A 302 -17.06 16.32 9.02
C PRO A 302 -16.76 15.05 8.21
N ARG A 303 -17.49 14.79 7.10
CA ARG A 303 -17.22 13.68 6.17
C ARG A 303 -16.20 14.05 5.09
N PHE A 304 -15.71 15.30 5.09
CA PHE A 304 -14.78 15.76 4.07
C PHE A 304 -13.38 15.13 4.19
N PRO A 305 -12.78 15.00 5.39
CA PRO A 305 -11.62 14.14 5.57
C PRO A 305 -12.00 12.69 5.30
N ILE A 306 -11.18 12.00 4.51
CA ILE A 306 -11.37 10.58 4.22
C ILE A 306 -10.39 9.79 5.10
N PRO A 307 -10.85 8.88 5.96
CA PRO A 307 -9.95 8.05 6.77
C PRO A 307 -9.26 7.00 5.90
N GLN A 308 -8.04 6.65 6.27
CA GLN A 308 -7.33 5.47 5.80
C GLN A 308 -6.68 4.75 6.98
N LEU A 309 -6.34 3.47 6.80
CA LEU A 309 -5.59 2.70 7.80
C LEU A 309 -4.15 2.53 7.35
N TYR A 310 -3.19 2.88 8.21
CA TYR A 310 -1.76 2.64 8.01
C TYR A 310 -1.15 2.10 9.29
N HIS A 311 -0.53 0.91 9.26
CA HIS A 311 0.03 0.23 10.44
C HIS A 311 -0.92 0.19 11.66
N ASN A 312 -2.18 -0.17 11.43
CA ASN A 312 -3.26 -0.18 12.44
C ASN A 312 -3.54 1.18 13.09
N LYS A 313 -3.15 2.29 12.46
CA LYS A 313 -3.51 3.65 12.89
C LYS A 313 -4.35 4.33 11.82
N VAL A 314 -5.38 5.04 12.24
CA VAL A 314 -6.16 5.88 11.34
C VAL A 314 -5.37 7.14 11.00
N GLN A 315 -5.28 7.43 9.71
CA GLN A 315 -4.78 8.68 9.17
C GLN A 315 -5.86 9.32 8.31
N TYR A 316 -5.74 10.62 8.04
CA TYR A 316 -6.74 11.37 7.29
C TYR A 316 -6.17 11.88 5.97
N LEU A 317 -6.95 11.67 4.91
CA LEU A 317 -6.68 12.10 3.56
C LEU A 317 -7.41 13.41 3.30
N LEU A 318 -6.67 14.43 2.86
CA LEU A 318 -7.22 15.72 2.47
C LEU A 318 -6.66 16.18 1.12
N PRO A 319 -7.48 16.76 0.23
CA PRO A 319 -7.03 17.13 -1.10
C PRO A 319 -6.08 18.32 -1.03
N PHE A 320 -5.04 18.28 -1.87
CA PHE A 320 -4.22 19.44 -2.18
C PHE A 320 -4.50 19.88 -3.63
N GLN A 321 -4.92 21.14 -3.77
CA GLN A 321 -5.23 21.73 -5.07
C GLN A 321 -4.64 23.15 -5.12
N MET A 322 -3.93 23.48 -6.19
CA MET A 322 -3.44 24.85 -6.40
C MET A 322 -4.56 25.76 -6.91
N ASN A 323 -5.34 25.26 -7.88
CA ASN A 323 -6.50 25.93 -8.43
C ASN A 323 -7.76 25.14 -8.08
N ARG A 324 -8.77 25.83 -7.54
CA ARG A 324 -10.06 25.23 -7.15
C ARG A 324 -10.91 24.80 -8.33
N GLU A 325 -10.63 25.32 -9.52
CA GLU A 325 -11.30 24.92 -10.76
C GLU A 325 -10.75 23.60 -11.33
N MET A 326 -9.64 23.10 -10.78
CA MET A 326 -9.01 21.84 -11.18
C MET A 326 -9.31 20.74 -10.15
N PRO A 327 -9.40 19.46 -10.58
CA PRO A 327 -9.43 18.34 -9.63
C PRO A 327 -8.17 18.36 -8.75
N PRO A 328 -8.21 17.78 -7.53
CA PRO A 328 -7.01 17.70 -6.70
C PRO A 328 -5.86 17.05 -7.46
N GLN A 329 -4.65 17.59 -7.30
CA GLN A 329 -3.47 17.00 -7.93
C GLN A 329 -2.78 15.98 -7.02
N MET A 330 -2.91 16.15 -5.70
CA MET A 330 -2.30 15.31 -4.69
C MET A 330 -3.22 15.20 -3.48
N VAL A 331 -2.91 14.25 -2.61
CA VAL A 331 -3.60 14.04 -1.34
C VAL A 331 -2.59 14.14 -0.20
N LEU A 332 -2.86 15.00 0.78
CA LEU A 332 -2.09 15.13 2.00
C LEU A 332 -2.52 14.06 3.00
N ILE A 333 -1.55 13.44 3.65
CA ILE A 333 -1.78 12.48 4.74
C ILE A 333 -1.54 13.19 6.07
N PHE A 334 -2.56 13.24 6.92
CA PHE A 334 -2.50 13.78 8.27
C PHE A 334 -2.50 12.67 9.32
N ASP A 335 -1.48 12.66 10.17
CA ASP A 335 -1.39 11.85 11.38
C ASP A 335 -2.07 12.57 12.56
N ASP A 336 -2.71 11.82 13.46
CA ASP A 336 -3.15 12.34 14.76
C ASP A 336 -2.03 12.19 15.80
N ASP A 337 -1.41 13.32 16.20
CA ASP A 337 -0.39 13.36 17.27
C ASP A 337 -1.02 13.61 18.66
N GLY A 338 -2.34 13.43 18.80
CA GLY A 338 -3.12 13.65 20.03
C GLY A 338 -3.63 15.08 20.15
N ASN A 339 -2.75 16.07 20.14
CA ASN A 339 -3.11 17.50 20.27
C ASN A 339 -3.25 18.23 18.91
N SER A 340 -2.72 17.64 17.85
CA SER A 340 -2.73 18.24 16.52
C SER A 340 -2.73 17.18 15.44
N TYR A 341 -3.27 17.53 14.28
CA TYR A 341 -3.11 16.77 13.06
C TYR A 341 -1.91 17.28 12.28
N THR A 342 -0.96 16.40 11.95
CA THR A 342 0.26 16.80 11.25
C THR A 342 0.33 16.16 9.87
N ALA A 343 0.39 16.98 8.81
CA ALA A 343 0.73 16.48 7.49
C ALA A 343 2.24 16.30 7.34
N ARG A 344 2.65 15.08 7.01
CA ARG A 344 4.08 14.71 6.84
C ARG A 344 4.43 14.30 5.42
N THR A 345 3.45 13.86 4.64
CA THR A 345 3.68 13.35 3.28
C THR A 345 2.45 13.57 2.39
N CYS A 346 2.60 13.35 1.09
CA CYS A 346 1.51 13.35 0.12
C CYS A 346 1.59 12.15 -0.83
N ILE A 347 0.42 11.74 -1.35
CA ILE A 347 0.25 10.60 -2.26
C ILE A 347 -0.62 10.98 -3.47
N THR A 348 -0.67 10.11 -4.47
CA THR A 348 -1.55 10.28 -5.64
C THR A 348 -3.00 9.99 -5.29
N LEU A 349 -3.94 10.44 -6.13
CA LEU A 349 -5.37 10.12 -5.98
C LEU A 349 -5.63 8.61 -6.03
N ASP A 350 -4.99 7.90 -6.97
CA ASP A 350 -5.09 6.44 -7.12
C ASP A 350 -4.68 5.71 -5.82
N MET A 351 -3.57 6.10 -5.21
CA MET A 351 -3.11 5.54 -3.92
C MET A 351 -4.09 5.87 -2.79
N ALA A 352 -4.54 7.13 -2.74
CA ALA A 352 -5.49 7.57 -1.72
C ALA A 352 -6.81 6.78 -1.82
N TYR A 353 -7.31 6.56 -3.04
CA TYR A 353 -8.52 5.76 -3.28
C TYR A 353 -8.32 4.32 -2.81
N ALA A 354 -7.22 3.68 -3.22
CA ALA A 354 -6.91 2.30 -2.83
C ALA A 354 -6.84 2.13 -1.30
N ASN A 355 -6.19 3.07 -0.61
CA ASN A 355 -6.05 3.04 0.84
C ASN A 355 -7.38 3.30 1.57
N ALA A 356 -8.14 4.30 1.12
CA ALA A 356 -9.43 4.64 1.71
C ALA A 356 -10.48 3.54 1.48
N ARG A 357 -10.43 2.89 0.31
CA ARG A 357 -11.38 1.84 -0.08
C ARG A 357 -11.34 0.62 0.85
N LEU A 358 -10.20 0.39 1.51
CA LEU A 358 -10.06 -0.65 2.53
C LEU A 358 -11.07 -0.47 3.66
N LEU A 359 -11.34 0.77 4.08
CA LEU A 359 -12.27 1.08 5.16
C LEU A 359 -13.72 1.21 4.68
N MET A 360 -13.94 1.90 3.55
CA MET A 360 -15.28 2.16 3.02
C MET A 360 -15.24 2.52 1.53
N SER A 361 -16.34 2.31 0.80
CA SER A 361 -16.46 2.82 -0.57
C SER A 361 -16.30 4.34 -0.61
N GLN A 362 -15.66 4.83 -1.66
CA GLN A 362 -15.40 6.26 -1.89
C GLN A 362 -16.32 6.85 -2.96
N GLN A 363 -17.38 6.12 -3.33
CA GLN A 363 -18.46 6.69 -4.15
C GLN A 363 -19.01 7.95 -3.49
N ASP A 364 -19.34 8.96 -4.30
CA ASP A 364 -19.85 10.28 -3.87
C ASP A 364 -18.88 11.15 -3.04
N SER A 365 -17.62 10.72 -2.90
CA SER A 365 -16.59 11.51 -2.24
C SER A 365 -15.84 12.40 -3.24
N TRP A 366 -15.03 13.34 -2.74
CA TRP A 366 -14.14 14.12 -3.61
C TRP A 366 -13.01 13.28 -4.23
N LEU A 367 -12.83 12.05 -3.75
CA LEU A 367 -11.81 11.10 -4.18
C LEU A 367 -12.33 10.12 -5.23
N ASP A 368 -13.63 10.15 -5.55
CA ASP A 368 -14.22 9.33 -6.59
C ASP A 368 -13.61 9.69 -7.96
N PRO A 369 -12.94 8.74 -8.67
CA PRO A 369 -12.37 9.00 -9.99
C PRO A 369 -13.44 9.08 -11.09
N ASN A 370 -14.65 8.58 -10.83
CA ASN A 370 -15.79 8.68 -11.73
C ASN A 370 -16.93 9.38 -10.98
N PRO A 371 -16.78 10.66 -10.62
CA PRO A 371 -17.89 11.39 -10.01
C PRO A 371 -19.07 11.24 -10.96
N LEU A 372 -20.19 10.71 -10.46
CA LEU A 372 -21.45 10.59 -11.21
C LEU A 372 -21.55 11.81 -12.12
N GLU A 373 -21.67 11.59 -13.44
CA GLU A 373 -21.92 12.66 -14.42
C GLU A 373 -22.81 13.66 -13.73
N ALA A 374 -22.28 14.87 -13.46
CA ALA A 374 -22.97 15.88 -12.70
C ALA A 374 -24.37 15.97 -13.31
N LEU A 375 -25.34 15.41 -12.60
CA LEU A 375 -26.70 15.24 -13.06
C LEU A 375 -27.12 16.61 -13.60
N GLU A 376 -27.28 16.70 -14.92
CA GLU A 376 -28.07 17.74 -15.56
C GLU A 376 -29.49 17.58 -15.01
N ILE A 377 -29.72 18.13 -13.83
CA ILE A 377 -31.04 18.51 -13.36
C ILE A 377 -31.20 19.95 -13.84
N VAL A 378 -31.78 20.07 -15.02
CA VAL A 378 -32.47 21.28 -15.50
C VAL A 378 -33.63 21.60 -14.56
#